data_AF-A0A7C4EVL3-F1
#
_entry.id   AF-A0A7C4EVL3-F1
#
_cell.length_a   1.000
_cell.length_b   1.000
_cell.length_c   1.000
_cell.angle_alpha   90.00
_cell.angle_beta   90.00
_cell.angle_gamma   90.00
#
_symmetry.space_group_name_H-M   'P 1'
#
loop_
_entity.id
_entity.type
_entity.pdbx_description
1 polymer ?
#
loop_
_entity_poly.entity_id
_entity_poly.type
_entity_poly.pdbx_seq_one_letter_code
_entity_poly.pdbx_strand_id
1 'polypeptide(L)'
;MKILLLYPPREHYIFGITPHVYIEADAGYYPPIGLLYLAGYLKKFSDDEIYVLDAYTEKMSHQQVKDYVRQIAPEVVGIYFSTYYLYDGILTVQNIKSVAREIITVVGGPHPDLYPKETIEIPEVDYVMVGESEKSFNQLIKYLKEKNFSALDTLPNLLTKNNPTKVVRREKIENLDELPFPAREFLNHKKYSSILAKNNPITTVISSRGCPYRCYFCSNIESGQRVRYRSAKNVVDELQEIGERFGIYDILFFDELFTSNRQRVLDICEEIIRRGLKIRWHCRSRADVLDEELVKKMKKAGCRLIQFGIETGNQRLQKVINKNLNLEKVRQTIKMVYDNGIYTYADFMFGLPTETEEETRNTLEYAKSLKLDYVVFGMFHP
;
A
#
# COMPACT_ATOMS: atom_id res chain seq x y z
N MET A 1 -1.78 25.29 11.82
CA MET A 1 -0.67 24.50 12.36
C MET A 1 0.19 24.05 11.19
N LYS A 2 1.51 23.98 11.33
CA LYS A 2 2.39 23.42 10.30
C LYS A 2 2.55 21.92 10.48
N ILE A 3 2.18 21.14 9.47
CA ILE A 3 2.14 19.68 9.52
C ILE A 3 3.03 19.12 8.41
N LEU A 4 3.99 18.29 8.77
CA LEU A 4 4.83 17.56 7.82
C LEU A 4 4.45 16.08 7.82
N LEU A 5 4.04 15.54 6.67
CA LEU A 5 3.85 14.11 6.46
C LEU A 5 5.09 13.55 5.76
N LEU A 6 5.77 12.60 6.39
CA LEU A 6 7.11 12.20 6.01
C LEU A 6 7.20 10.69 5.79
N TYR A 7 7.67 10.33 4.59
CA TYR A 7 8.17 9.01 4.29
C TYR A 7 9.69 8.98 4.57
N PRO A 8 10.17 8.12 5.49
CA PRO A 8 11.58 8.12 5.92
C PRO A 8 12.59 7.87 4.79
N PRO A 9 13.85 8.31 4.97
CA PRO A 9 14.95 7.84 4.15
C PRO A 9 15.18 6.33 4.38
N ARG A 10 15.97 5.69 3.51
CA ARG A 10 16.27 4.26 3.60
C ARG A 10 17.78 4.03 3.47
N GLU A 11 18.52 4.34 4.52
CA GLU A 11 19.98 4.16 4.56
C GLU A 11 20.38 2.83 5.24
N HIS A 12 19.52 2.30 6.13
CA HIS A 12 19.81 1.14 6.96
C HIS A 12 18.82 0.01 6.70
N TYR A 13 18.62 -0.31 5.42
CA TYR A 13 17.67 -1.31 5.01
C TYR A 13 18.11 -2.72 5.44
N ILE A 14 17.17 -3.49 6.01
CA ILE A 14 17.38 -4.91 6.29
C ILE A 14 17.22 -5.67 4.97
N PHE A 15 18.35 -6.15 4.48
CA PHE A 15 18.46 -6.90 3.25
C PHE A 15 18.16 -8.40 3.46
N GLY A 16 17.30 -8.98 2.60
CA GLY A 16 17.24 -10.43 2.43
C GLY A 16 18.42 -10.93 1.58
N ILE A 17 18.71 -12.24 1.58
CA ILE A 17 19.82 -12.86 0.80
C ILE A 17 19.58 -12.81 -0.73
N THR A 18 18.65 -11.98 -1.21
CA THR A 18 18.41 -11.77 -2.64
C THR A 18 19.49 -10.81 -3.16
N PRO A 19 20.20 -11.11 -4.26
CA PRO A 19 21.26 -10.22 -4.73
C PRO A 19 20.70 -8.84 -5.12
N HIS A 20 20.92 -7.84 -4.25
CA HIS A 20 20.52 -6.43 -4.38
C HIS A 20 20.90 -5.78 -5.71
N VAL A 21 21.88 -6.34 -6.40
CA VAL A 21 22.54 -5.74 -7.56
C VAL A 21 21.67 -5.80 -8.83
N TYR A 22 20.65 -6.67 -8.91
CA TYR A 22 19.94 -6.89 -10.18
C TYR A 22 18.42 -6.68 -10.17
N ILE A 23 17.75 -6.59 -9.01
CA ILE A 23 16.27 -6.54 -8.95
C ILE A 23 15.75 -5.34 -8.16
N GLU A 24 16.37 -4.98 -7.03
CA GLU A 24 15.87 -3.87 -6.19
C GLU A 24 16.21 -2.49 -6.72
N ALA A 25 17.39 -2.32 -7.34
CA ALA A 25 17.79 -1.05 -7.94
C ALA A 25 16.84 -0.59 -9.06
N ASP A 26 16.24 -1.55 -9.78
CA ASP A 26 15.35 -1.31 -10.92
C ASP A 26 13.86 -1.52 -10.59
N ALA A 27 13.50 -1.98 -9.38
CA ALA A 27 12.11 -2.24 -8.98
C ALA A 27 11.21 -0.98 -9.09
N GLY A 28 11.81 0.19 -8.96
CA GLY A 28 11.18 1.50 -9.08
C GLY A 28 10.64 2.06 -7.77
N TYR A 29 10.05 3.25 -7.86
CA TYR A 29 9.49 4.00 -6.73
C TYR A 29 7.99 4.18 -6.92
N TYR A 30 7.20 3.87 -5.88
CA TYR A 30 5.78 4.17 -5.83
C TYR A 30 5.50 5.29 -4.85
N PRO A 31 4.55 6.20 -5.14
CA PRO A 31 4.21 7.28 -4.22
C PRO A 31 3.63 6.73 -2.92
N PRO A 32 3.93 7.35 -1.76
CA PRO A 32 3.42 6.94 -0.46
C PRO A 32 1.94 7.28 -0.31
N ILE A 33 1.08 6.48 -0.96
CA ILE A 33 -0.34 6.78 -1.17
C ILE A 33 -1.12 7.02 0.12
N GLY A 34 -0.76 6.33 1.21
CA GLY A 34 -1.35 6.54 2.52
C GLY A 34 -1.12 7.96 3.06
N LEU A 35 0.10 8.49 2.93
CA LEU A 35 0.41 9.87 3.30
C LEU A 35 -0.33 10.87 2.41
N LEU A 36 -0.49 10.56 1.11
CA LEU A 36 -1.22 11.41 0.19
C LEU A 36 -2.74 11.44 0.48
N TYR A 37 -3.31 10.35 0.97
CA TYR A 37 -4.69 10.33 1.49
C TYR A 37 -4.83 11.20 2.75
N LEU A 38 -3.88 11.10 3.70
CA LEU A 38 -3.86 11.99 4.87
C LEU A 38 -3.77 13.46 4.45
N ALA A 39 -2.84 13.78 3.55
CA ALA A 39 -2.66 15.13 3.02
C ALA A 39 -3.91 15.66 2.32
N GLY A 40 -4.55 14.84 1.48
CA GLY A 40 -5.80 15.18 0.81
C GLY A 40 -6.95 15.42 1.79
N TYR A 41 -7.03 14.61 2.85
CA TYR A 41 -8.04 14.77 3.90
C TYR A 41 -7.83 16.07 4.69
N LEU A 42 -6.62 16.32 5.18
CA LEU A 42 -6.28 17.58 5.87
C LEU A 42 -6.59 18.79 4.98
N LYS A 43 -6.12 18.78 3.72
CA LYS A 43 -6.36 19.87 2.77
C LYS A 43 -7.85 20.17 2.53
N LYS A 44 -8.72 19.16 2.61
CA LYS A 44 -10.16 19.31 2.43
C LYS A 44 -10.88 19.79 3.69
N PHE A 45 -10.38 19.44 4.87
CA PHE A 45 -11.12 19.60 6.14
C PHE A 45 -10.41 20.47 7.19
N SER A 46 -9.26 21.04 6.86
CA SER A 46 -8.57 22.02 7.70
C SER A 46 -7.85 23.09 6.88
N ASP A 47 -7.59 24.23 7.52
CA ASP A 47 -6.79 25.33 6.99
C ASP A 47 -5.32 25.24 7.44
N ASP A 48 -4.83 24.03 7.73
CA ASP A 48 -3.46 23.81 8.17
C ASP A 48 -2.46 23.88 7.01
N GLU A 49 -1.22 24.26 7.34
CA GLU A 49 -0.14 24.36 6.37
C GLU A 49 0.52 22.99 6.24
N ILE A 50 0.24 22.31 5.13
CA ILE A 50 0.58 20.90 4.91
C ILE A 50 1.81 20.78 4.02
N TYR A 51 2.76 19.95 4.45
CA TYR A 51 3.94 19.54 3.71
C TYR A 51 3.94 18.03 3.59
N VAL A 52 4.36 17.51 2.44
CA VAL A 52 4.61 16.07 2.25
C VAL A 52 6.03 15.89 1.76
N LEU A 53 6.79 15.01 2.40
CA LEU A 53 8.14 14.66 1.99
C LEU A 53 8.25 13.15 1.78
N ASP A 54 8.64 12.75 0.58
CA ASP A 54 9.10 11.39 0.31
C ASP A 54 10.63 11.36 0.28
N ALA A 55 11.25 11.27 1.46
CA ALA A 55 12.70 11.37 1.59
C ALA A 55 13.43 10.24 0.87
N TYR A 56 12.81 9.05 0.77
CA TYR A 56 13.37 7.94 0.03
C TYR A 56 13.47 8.21 -1.47
N THR A 57 12.36 8.60 -2.11
CA THR A 57 12.36 8.90 -3.54
C THR A 57 13.19 10.14 -3.88
N GLU A 58 13.26 11.10 -2.94
CA GLU A 58 14.15 12.26 -3.02
C GLU A 58 15.63 11.92 -2.79
N LYS A 59 15.96 10.68 -2.39
CA LYS A 59 17.32 10.20 -2.06
C LYS A 59 18.00 11.06 -1.00
N MET A 60 17.22 11.51 -0.01
CA MET A 60 17.72 12.33 1.08
C MET A 60 18.35 11.45 2.16
N SER A 61 19.45 11.92 2.74
CA SER A 61 20.02 11.35 3.96
C SER A 61 19.25 11.80 5.20
N HIS A 62 19.48 11.12 6.32
CA HIS A 62 18.94 11.54 7.63
C HIS A 62 19.30 13.00 7.96
N GLN A 63 20.50 13.46 7.61
CA GLN A 63 20.94 14.83 7.86
C GLN A 63 20.16 15.84 7.00
N GLN A 64 19.93 15.54 5.72
CA GLN A 64 19.14 16.41 4.85
C GLN A 64 17.68 16.51 5.30
N VAL A 65 17.10 15.40 5.78
CA VAL A 65 15.76 15.40 6.39
C VAL A 65 15.72 16.31 7.63
N LYS A 66 16.74 16.21 8.48
CA LYS A 66 16.87 17.06 9.67
C LYS A 66 16.93 18.55 9.33
N ASP A 67 17.67 18.92 8.29
CA ASP A 67 17.79 20.30 7.82
C ASP A 67 16.48 20.81 7.20
N TYR A 68 15.77 19.95 6.47
CA TYR A 68 14.44 20.26 5.95
C TYR A 68 13.41 20.51 7.07
N VAL A 69 13.42 19.69 8.12
CA VAL A 69 12.57 19.88 9.31
C VAL A 69 12.87 21.21 10.00
N ARG A 70 14.15 21.58 10.14
CA ARG A 70 14.55 22.90 10.67
C ARG A 70 14.03 24.05 9.83
N GLN A 71 14.09 23.93 8.51
CA GLN A 71 13.65 24.97 7.59
C GLN A 71 12.14 25.21 7.66
N ILE A 72 11.35 24.15 7.71
CA ILE A 72 9.88 24.26 7.79
C ILE A 72 9.43 24.70 9.19
N ALA A 73 10.13 24.21 10.22
CA ALA A 73 9.74 24.28 11.62
C ALA A 73 8.29 23.79 11.84
N PRO A 74 8.00 22.50 11.55
CA PRO A 74 6.66 21.95 11.72
C PRO A 74 6.31 21.79 13.21
N GLU A 75 5.03 21.94 13.55
CA GLU A 75 4.52 21.67 14.90
C GLU A 75 4.21 20.18 15.07
N VAL A 76 3.79 19.51 13.99
CA VAL A 76 3.48 18.08 13.96
C VAL A 76 4.21 17.42 12.79
N VAL A 77 4.82 16.25 13.04
CA VAL A 77 5.39 15.40 11.99
C VAL A 77 4.72 14.02 12.03
N GLY A 78 3.96 13.70 10.99
CA GLY A 78 3.37 12.39 10.75
C GLY A 78 4.33 11.51 9.95
N ILE A 79 4.73 10.35 10.46
CA ILE A 79 5.82 9.55 9.90
C ILE A 79 5.32 8.16 9.53
N TYR A 80 5.60 7.73 8.30
CA TYR A 80 5.26 6.40 7.82
C TYR A 80 6.22 5.35 8.37
N PHE A 81 5.71 4.36 9.09
CA PHE A 81 6.46 3.25 9.66
C PHE A 81 6.13 1.93 8.96
N SER A 82 7.17 1.24 8.51
CA SER A 82 7.10 -0.11 7.94
C SER A 82 8.23 -0.97 8.50
N THR A 83 7.94 -2.25 8.75
CA THR A 83 8.86 -3.18 9.42
C THR A 83 10.19 -3.29 8.69
N TYR A 84 10.14 -3.25 7.35
CA TYR A 84 11.31 -3.32 6.47
C TYR A 84 12.34 -2.19 6.69
N TYR A 85 11.89 -1.02 7.12
CA TYR A 85 12.73 0.18 7.30
C TYR A 85 12.55 0.76 8.70
N LEU A 86 12.24 -0.10 9.68
CA LEU A 86 11.94 0.32 11.04
C LEU A 86 13.09 1.12 11.66
N TYR A 87 14.33 0.69 11.42
CA TYR A 87 15.51 1.38 11.95
C TYR A 87 15.61 2.82 11.44
N ASP A 88 15.45 3.03 10.13
CA ASP A 88 15.40 4.39 9.57
C ASP A 88 14.19 5.18 10.07
N GLY A 89 13.04 4.52 10.30
CA GLY A 89 11.89 5.13 10.96
C GLY A 89 12.23 5.66 12.36
N ILE A 90 12.85 4.84 13.20
CA ILE A 90 13.26 5.21 14.56
C ILE A 90 14.28 6.35 14.54
N LEU A 91 15.33 6.24 13.71
CA LEU A 91 16.33 7.30 13.53
C LEU A 91 15.68 8.62 13.09
N THR A 92 14.69 8.55 12.21
CA THR A 92 13.97 9.74 11.74
C THR A 92 13.24 10.43 12.89
N VAL A 93 12.50 9.70 13.73
CA VAL A 93 11.81 10.27 14.90
C VAL A 93 12.82 10.89 15.88
N GLN A 94 13.93 10.19 16.15
CA GLN A 94 15.02 10.70 17.01
C GLN A 94 15.63 11.99 16.46
N ASN A 95 15.90 12.02 15.16
CA ASN A 95 16.46 13.19 14.48
C ASN A 95 15.50 14.37 14.55
N ILE A 96 14.20 14.17 14.35
CA ILE A 96 13.17 15.21 14.50
C ILE A 96 13.16 15.77 15.92
N LYS A 97 13.10 14.91 16.95
CA LYS A 97 13.11 15.36 18.35
C LYS A 97 14.42 16.05 18.76
N SER A 98 15.54 15.74 18.08
CA SER A 98 16.82 16.43 18.30
C SER A 98 16.88 17.82 17.66
N VAL A 99 16.01 18.12 16.69
CA VAL A 99 15.85 19.47 16.15
C VAL A 99 15.10 20.35 17.15
N ALA A 100 13.97 19.83 17.63
CA ALA A 100 13.10 20.50 18.57
C ALA A 100 12.27 19.44 19.31
N ARG A 101 12.34 19.44 20.66
CA ARG A 101 11.68 18.41 21.48
C ARG A 101 10.16 18.58 21.53
N GLU A 102 9.71 19.80 21.28
CA GLU A 102 8.31 20.22 21.24
C GLU A 102 7.56 19.78 19.98
N ILE A 103 8.28 19.40 18.91
CA ILE A 103 7.64 18.86 17.70
C ILE A 103 6.89 17.60 18.07
N ILE A 104 5.60 17.56 17.78
CA ILE A 104 4.77 16.39 18.06
C ILE A 104 5.00 15.34 16.98
N THR A 105 5.41 14.15 17.37
CA THR A 105 5.65 13.03 16.45
C THR A 105 4.47 12.06 16.47
N VAL A 106 3.92 11.80 15.29
CA VAL A 106 2.83 10.84 15.11
C VAL A 106 3.30 9.79 14.13
N VAL A 107 3.24 8.52 14.48
CA VAL A 107 3.65 7.42 13.58
C VAL A 107 2.45 6.60 13.15
N GLY A 108 2.46 6.11 11.91
CA GLY A 108 1.40 5.27 11.37
C GLY A 108 1.91 4.43 10.20
N GLY A 109 1.13 3.43 9.80
CA GLY A 109 1.49 2.52 8.71
C GLY A 109 1.52 1.05 9.13
N PRO A 110 2.00 0.15 8.25
CA PRO A 110 1.88 -1.29 8.48
C PRO A 110 2.59 -1.81 9.72
N HIS A 111 3.68 -1.17 10.16
CA HIS A 111 4.38 -1.64 11.36
C HIS A 111 3.59 -1.34 12.66
N PRO A 112 3.15 -0.10 12.91
CA PRO A 112 2.29 0.19 14.06
C PRO A 112 0.97 -0.59 14.07
N ASP A 113 0.48 -1.03 12.91
CA ASP A 113 -0.72 -1.88 12.83
C ASP A 113 -0.52 -3.27 13.46
N LEU A 114 0.69 -3.81 13.33
CA LEU A 114 1.11 -5.11 13.84
C LEU A 114 1.68 -5.02 15.25
N TYR A 115 2.50 -4.01 15.52
CA TYR A 115 3.24 -3.81 16.77
C TYR A 115 2.92 -2.45 17.42
N PRO A 116 1.64 -2.15 17.71
CA PRO A 116 1.25 -0.83 18.19
C PRO A 116 1.83 -0.50 19.57
N LYS A 117 1.98 -1.50 20.44
CA LYS A 117 2.48 -1.33 21.81
C LYS A 117 3.97 -1.00 21.81
N GLU A 118 4.74 -1.81 21.10
CA GLU A 118 6.18 -1.65 20.92
C GLU A 118 6.49 -0.32 20.23
N THR A 119 5.63 0.12 19.30
CA THR A 119 5.79 1.40 18.62
C THR A 119 5.59 2.58 19.57
N ILE A 120 4.54 2.61 20.41
CA ILE A 120 4.29 3.75 21.32
C ILE A 120 5.29 3.82 22.48
N GLU A 121 5.97 2.71 22.78
CA GLU A 121 7.04 2.64 23.78
C GLU A 121 8.34 3.32 23.33
N ILE A 122 8.51 3.62 22.03
CA ILE A 122 9.65 4.38 21.52
C ILE A 122 9.64 5.78 22.17
N PRO A 123 10.68 6.20 22.91
CA PRO A 123 10.66 7.42 23.70
C PRO A 123 10.34 8.68 22.89
N GLU A 124 10.77 8.74 21.64
CA GLU A 124 10.61 9.90 20.77
C GLU A 124 9.27 9.92 20.02
N VAL A 125 8.44 8.88 20.12
CA VAL A 125 7.10 8.81 19.51
C VAL A 125 6.07 9.33 20.51
N ASP A 126 5.30 10.38 20.17
CA ASP A 126 4.26 10.90 21.06
C ASP A 126 2.92 10.18 20.87
N TYR A 127 2.58 9.84 19.62
CA TYR A 127 1.30 9.23 19.25
C TYR A 127 1.47 8.16 18.18
N VAL A 128 0.64 7.12 18.26
CA VAL A 128 0.57 6.06 17.25
C VAL A 128 -0.82 6.03 16.65
N MET A 129 -0.91 6.06 15.32
CA MET A 129 -2.13 5.84 14.55
C MET A 129 -2.14 4.41 13.99
N VAL A 130 -3.25 3.70 14.19
CA VAL A 130 -3.45 2.32 13.69
C VAL A 130 -4.64 2.23 12.74
N GLY A 131 -4.51 1.41 11.70
CA GLY A 131 -5.48 1.23 10.65
C GLY A 131 -5.73 2.53 9.87
N GLU A 132 -6.94 2.63 9.32
CA GLU A 132 -7.35 3.79 8.53
C GLU A 132 -7.55 5.01 9.41
N SER A 133 -6.77 6.04 9.15
CA SER A 133 -6.56 7.12 10.10
C SER A 133 -6.82 8.51 9.54
N GLU A 134 -7.40 8.65 8.33
CA GLU A 134 -7.66 9.97 7.74
C GLU A 134 -8.55 10.85 8.62
N LYS A 135 -9.70 10.32 9.05
CA LYS A 135 -10.64 11.04 9.93
C LYS A 135 -10.03 11.29 11.32
N SER A 136 -9.46 10.26 11.93
CA SER A 136 -8.89 10.35 13.27
C SER A 136 -7.65 11.21 13.35
N PHE A 137 -6.76 11.18 12.34
CA PHE A 137 -5.59 12.03 12.30
C PHE A 137 -5.98 13.51 12.20
N ASN A 138 -6.95 13.86 11.34
CA ASN A 138 -7.47 15.22 11.29
C ASN A 138 -8.08 15.67 12.63
N GLN A 139 -8.79 14.76 13.32
CA GLN A 139 -9.35 15.05 14.63
C GLN A 139 -8.27 15.18 15.72
N LEU A 140 -7.18 14.39 15.66
CA LEU A 140 -6.00 14.54 16.52
C LEU A 140 -5.41 15.94 16.36
N ILE A 141 -5.16 16.38 15.13
CA ILE A 141 -4.64 17.73 14.84
C ILE A 141 -5.54 18.81 15.45
N LYS A 142 -6.87 18.67 15.31
CA LYS A 142 -7.83 19.60 15.92
C LYS A 142 -7.70 19.64 17.45
N TYR A 143 -7.65 18.50 18.11
CA TYR A 143 -7.50 18.43 19.56
C TYR A 143 -6.16 19.00 20.05
N LEU A 144 -5.07 18.80 19.30
CA LEU A 144 -3.78 19.38 19.62
C LEU A 144 -3.80 20.92 19.53
N LYS A 145 -4.42 21.48 18.48
CA LYS A 145 -4.61 22.93 18.31
C LYS A 145 -5.44 23.54 19.44
N GLU A 146 -6.51 22.86 19.83
CA GLU A 146 -7.43 23.29 20.90
C GLU A 146 -6.90 23.00 22.31
N LYS A 147 -5.74 22.33 22.43
CA LYS A 147 -5.19 21.81 23.71
C LYS A 147 -6.17 20.93 24.48
N ASN A 148 -7.05 20.22 23.77
CA ASN A 148 -8.05 19.33 24.34
C ASN A 148 -7.48 17.91 24.55
N PHE A 149 -6.49 17.81 25.45
CA PHE A 149 -5.79 16.55 25.69
C PHE A 149 -6.69 15.46 26.31
N SER A 150 -7.74 15.85 27.05
CA SER A 150 -8.72 14.92 27.62
C SER A 150 -9.50 14.12 26.57
N ALA A 151 -9.67 14.66 25.35
CA ALA A 151 -10.41 13.97 24.29
C ALA A 151 -9.57 12.89 23.58
N LEU A 152 -8.24 12.94 23.69
CA LEU A 152 -7.33 12.03 22.99
C LEU A 152 -7.57 10.56 23.36
N ASP A 153 -7.84 10.27 24.62
CA ASP A 153 -8.06 8.88 25.08
C ASP A 153 -9.34 8.24 24.50
N THR A 154 -10.24 9.05 23.94
CA THR A 154 -11.47 8.58 23.29
C THR A 154 -11.40 8.58 21.77
N LEU A 155 -10.30 9.08 21.19
CA LEU A 155 -10.14 9.16 19.76
C LEU A 155 -9.92 7.76 19.16
N PRO A 156 -10.76 7.32 18.21
CA PRO A 156 -10.54 6.06 17.52
C PRO A 156 -9.19 6.02 16.82
N ASN A 157 -8.61 4.83 16.69
CA ASN A 157 -7.37 4.58 15.95
C ASN A 157 -6.11 5.22 16.56
N LEU A 158 -6.20 5.91 17.71
CA LEU A 158 -5.07 6.53 18.39
C LEU A 158 -4.59 5.70 19.59
N LEU A 159 -3.28 5.57 19.75
CA LEU A 159 -2.64 5.23 21.03
C LEU A 159 -1.84 6.42 21.56
N THR A 160 -1.81 6.53 22.88
CA THR A 160 -1.06 7.52 23.64
C THR A 160 -0.17 6.81 24.66
N LYS A 161 0.89 7.47 25.14
CA LYS A 161 1.74 6.93 26.21
C LYS A 161 1.01 6.67 27.52
N ASN A 162 -0.06 7.42 27.79
CA ASN A 162 -0.90 7.22 28.97
C ASN A 162 -1.82 6.01 28.82
N ASN A 163 -2.04 5.54 27.58
CA ASN A 163 -2.93 4.43 27.29
C ASN A 163 -2.37 3.46 26.23
N PRO A 164 -1.19 2.86 26.49
CA PRO A 164 -0.48 2.06 25.50
C PRO A 164 -1.14 0.70 25.22
N THR A 165 -2.05 0.26 26.09
CA THR A 165 -2.69 -1.07 26.03
C THR A 165 -4.19 -1.03 25.77
N LYS A 166 -4.80 0.16 25.62
CA LYS A 166 -6.24 0.24 25.33
C LYS A 166 -6.55 -0.61 24.11
N VAL A 167 -7.67 -1.34 24.16
CA VAL A 167 -8.26 -1.89 22.94
C VAL A 167 -8.56 -0.70 22.04
N VAL A 168 -7.70 -0.49 21.06
CA VAL A 168 -7.84 0.62 20.13
C VAL A 168 -9.10 0.36 19.33
N ARG A 169 -10.08 1.25 19.44
CA ARG A 169 -11.23 1.19 18.56
C ARG A 169 -10.72 1.49 17.15
N ARG A 170 -10.53 0.44 16.35
CA ARG A 170 -10.10 0.53 14.95
C ARG A 170 -11.33 0.83 14.09
N GLU A 171 -11.69 2.10 14.03
CA GLU A 171 -12.71 2.55 13.09
C GLU A 171 -12.19 2.49 11.66
N LYS A 172 -13.12 2.15 10.77
CA LYS A 172 -12.88 2.04 9.34
C LYS A 172 -13.79 3.03 8.63
N ILE A 173 -13.32 3.56 7.51
CA ILE A 173 -14.14 4.45 6.70
C ILE A 173 -15.09 3.60 5.88
N GLU A 174 -16.37 3.69 6.18
CA GLU A 174 -17.41 2.85 5.57
C GLU A 174 -17.63 3.16 4.10
N ASN A 175 -17.88 4.45 3.78
CA ASN A 175 -18.03 4.93 2.43
C ASN A 175 -16.71 5.54 1.93
N LEU A 176 -16.00 4.82 1.09
CA LEU A 176 -14.70 5.28 0.56
C LEU A 176 -14.84 6.43 -0.44
N ASP A 177 -16.02 6.68 -1.00
CA ASP A 177 -16.25 7.81 -1.93
C ASP A 177 -16.24 9.17 -1.19
N GLU A 178 -16.38 9.19 0.14
CA GLU A 178 -16.29 10.42 0.95
C GLU A 178 -14.86 10.97 1.03
N LEU A 179 -13.87 10.09 0.86
CA LEU A 179 -12.47 10.46 0.91
C LEU A 179 -12.12 11.36 -0.27
N PRO A 180 -11.41 12.48 -0.03
CA PRO A 180 -10.80 13.21 -1.14
C PRO A 180 -9.78 12.33 -1.86
N PHE A 181 -9.49 12.67 -3.11
CA PHE A 181 -8.42 12.02 -3.83
C PHE A 181 -7.06 12.33 -3.18
N PRO A 182 -6.10 11.39 -3.29
CA PRO A 182 -4.75 11.59 -2.80
C PRO A 182 -4.13 12.88 -3.36
N ALA A 183 -3.55 13.71 -2.48
CA ALA A 183 -2.99 15.01 -2.85
C ALA A 183 -1.62 14.87 -3.53
N ARG A 184 -1.62 14.34 -4.75
CA ARG A 184 -0.42 14.07 -5.57
C ARG A 184 0.38 15.32 -5.91
N GLU A 185 -0.24 16.49 -5.86
CA GLU A 185 0.42 17.78 -6.10
C GLU A 185 1.53 18.11 -5.09
N PHE A 186 1.55 17.47 -3.92
CA PHE A 186 2.60 17.68 -2.93
C PHE A 186 3.93 17.00 -3.29
N LEU A 187 3.95 16.11 -4.29
CA LEU A 187 5.14 15.33 -4.65
C LEU A 187 5.50 15.54 -6.13
N ASN A 188 6.80 15.42 -6.42
CA ASN A 188 7.28 15.42 -7.81
C ASN A 188 6.98 14.07 -8.48
N HIS A 189 5.77 13.96 -9.03
CA HIS A 189 5.27 12.71 -9.59
C HIS A 189 6.14 12.12 -10.72
N LYS A 190 6.99 12.92 -11.38
CA LYS A 190 7.91 12.46 -12.43
C LYS A 190 8.99 11.50 -11.93
N LYS A 191 9.22 11.44 -10.61
CA LYS A 191 10.23 10.56 -10.01
C LYS A 191 9.76 9.13 -9.77
N TYR A 192 8.46 8.87 -9.83
CA TYR A 192 7.91 7.54 -9.60
C TYR A 192 7.99 6.69 -10.85
N SER A 193 8.52 5.49 -10.70
CA SER A 193 8.82 4.56 -11.79
C SER A 193 8.55 3.13 -11.36
N SER A 194 8.40 2.23 -12.32
CA SER A 194 8.31 0.79 -12.06
C SER A 194 8.84 0.03 -13.25
N ILE A 195 9.60 -1.05 -13.01
CA ILE A 195 10.01 -1.98 -14.08
C ILE A 195 8.82 -2.65 -14.77
N LEU A 196 7.68 -2.74 -14.07
CA LEU A 196 6.46 -3.33 -14.62
C LEU A 196 5.68 -2.31 -15.47
N ALA A 197 5.90 -1.00 -15.27
CA ALA A 197 5.23 0.07 -16.03
C ALA A 197 5.60 0.00 -17.52
N LYS A 198 4.66 0.33 -18.40
CA LYS A 198 5.01 0.50 -19.82
C LYS A 198 5.82 1.78 -20.02
N ASN A 199 5.38 2.86 -19.39
CA ASN A 199 6.01 4.16 -19.42
C ASN A 199 6.06 4.73 -18.00
N ASN A 200 7.08 5.56 -17.74
CA ASN A 200 7.16 6.37 -16.53
C ASN A 200 6.76 7.82 -16.85
N PRO A 201 6.18 8.57 -15.90
CA PRO A 201 5.90 8.15 -14.52
C PRO A 201 4.72 7.17 -14.38
N ILE A 202 4.72 6.43 -13.27
CA ILE A 202 3.60 5.59 -12.80
C ILE A 202 3.06 6.16 -11.48
N THR A 203 1.76 5.98 -11.21
CA THR A 203 1.18 6.24 -9.88
C THR A 203 0.35 5.06 -9.40
N THR A 204 -0.01 5.06 -8.12
CA THR A 204 -0.94 4.10 -7.52
C THR A 204 -2.33 4.69 -7.36
N VAL A 205 -3.36 3.82 -7.34
CA VAL A 205 -4.76 4.12 -7.00
C VAL A 205 -5.27 3.02 -6.08
N ILE A 206 -5.94 3.39 -4.99
CA ILE A 206 -6.67 2.44 -4.13
C ILE A 206 -8.15 2.56 -4.46
N SER A 207 -8.71 1.50 -5.02
CA SER A 207 -10.09 1.44 -5.47
C SER A 207 -11.00 0.67 -4.49
N SER A 208 -10.41 -0.12 -3.60
CA SER A 208 -11.08 -0.84 -2.52
C SER A 208 -10.15 -1.04 -1.31
N ARG A 209 -10.73 -1.28 -0.12
CA ARG A 209 -10.01 -1.60 1.12
C ARG A 209 -10.62 -2.84 1.76
N GLY A 210 -9.80 -3.79 2.19
CA GLY A 210 -10.22 -5.09 2.69
C GLY A 210 -9.90 -6.24 1.73
N CYS A 211 -9.78 -7.45 2.26
CA CYS A 211 -9.68 -8.70 1.49
C CYS A 211 -10.55 -9.78 2.14
N PRO A 212 -11.45 -10.46 1.40
CA PRO A 212 -12.39 -11.40 2.02
C PRO A 212 -11.72 -12.74 2.40
N TYR A 213 -10.47 -12.96 2.00
CA TYR A 213 -9.73 -14.21 2.23
C TYR A 213 -8.88 -14.13 3.49
N ARG A 214 -8.78 -15.25 4.22
CA ARG A 214 -8.01 -15.40 5.48
C ARG A 214 -6.79 -16.29 5.29
N CYS A 215 -5.86 -15.88 4.43
CA CYS A 215 -4.62 -16.63 4.20
C CYS A 215 -3.72 -16.52 5.43
N TYR A 216 -3.20 -17.65 5.94
CA TYR A 216 -2.49 -17.69 7.23
C TYR A 216 -1.13 -16.99 7.23
N PHE A 217 -0.51 -16.83 6.06
CA PHE A 217 0.75 -16.11 5.90
C PHE A 217 0.58 -14.59 5.75
N CYS A 218 -0.65 -14.10 5.55
CA CYS A 218 -0.87 -12.71 5.18
C CYS A 218 -0.82 -11.83 6.43
N SER A 219 0.22 -11.01 6.54
CA SER A 219 0.40 -10.03 7.63
C SER A 219 -0.46 -8.77 7.47
N ASN A 220 -1.25 -8.66 6.39
CA ASN A 220 -2.09 -7.49 6.18
C ASN A 220 -3.31 -7.50 7.11
N ILE A 221 -3.52 -6.42 7.86
CA ILE A 221 -4.68 -6.24 8.75
C ILE A 221 -6.03 -6.26 8.00
N GLU A 222 -6.01 -6.06 6.69
CA GLU A 222 -7.18 -6.15 5.81
C GLU A 222 -7.54 -7.59 5.42
N SER A 223 -6.69 -8.58 5.74
CA SER A 223 -6.96 -10.01 5.53
C SER A 223 -8.18 -10.48 6.34
N GLY A 224 -9.10 -11.18 5.66
CA GLY A 224 -10.33 -11.70 6.25
C GLY A 224 -11.39 -10.68 6.60
N GLN A 225 -11.24 -9.44 6.13
CA GLN A 225 -12.12 -8.31 6.42
C GLN A 225 -13.17 -8.13 5.32
N ARG A 226 -14.27 -7.46 5.67
CA ARG A 226 -15.25 -7.01 4.69
C ARG A 226 -14.60 -5.98 3.76
N VAL A 227 -14.74 -6.22 2.46
CA VAL A 227 -14.24 -5.29 1.44
C VAL A 227 -15.21 -4.12 1.31
N ARG A 228 -14.65 -2.90 1.37
CA ARG A 228 -15.35 -1.65 1.05
C ARG A 228 -14.82 -1.15 -0.27
N TYR A 229 -15.72 -0.63 -1.08
CA TYR A 229 -15.45 -0.30 -2.47
C TYR A 229 -15.71 1.18 -2.72
N ARG A 230 -14.87 1.78 -3.55
CA ARG A 230 -15.24 3.02 -4.24
C ARG A 230 -16.14 2.70 -5.43
N SER A 231 -17.06 3.61 -5.75
CA SER A 231 -17.91 3.47 -6.93
C SER A 231 -17.08 3.56 -8.22
N ALA A 232 -17.57 2.93 -9.30
CA ALA A 232 -16.89 2.98 -10.60
C ALA A 232 -16.68 4.43 -11.07
N LYS A 233 -17.70 5.28 -10.91
CA LYS A 233 -17.60 6.71 -11.22
C LYS A 233 -16.48 7.38 -10.43
N ASN A 234 -16.44 7.20 -9.11
CA ASN A 234 -15.44 7.84 -8.25
C ASN A 234 -14.00 7.39 -8.58
N VAL A 235 -13.81 6.11 -8.89
CA VAL A 235 -12.50 5.59 -9.34
C VAL A 235 -12.09 6.22 -10.67
N VAL A 236 -13.00 6.27 -11.66
CA VAL A 236 -12.68 6.79 -12.99
C VAL A 236 -12.54 8.31 -13.00
N ASP A 237 -13.23 9.03 -12.11
CA ASP A 237 -13.00 10.46 -11.87
C ASP A 237 -11.54 10.72 -11.45
N GLU A 238 -11.00 9.90 -10.53
CA GLU A 238 -9.59 10.03 -10.14
C GLU A 238 -8.63 9.66 -11.29
N LEU A 239 -8.93 8.60 -12.05
CA LEU A 239 -8.09 8.21 -13.20
C LEU A 239 -8.04 9.31 -14.27
N GLN A 240 -9.17 9.97 -14.52
CA GLN A 240 -9.25 11.11 -15.42
C GLN A 240 -8.44 12.29 -14.90
N GLU A 241 -8.61 12.63 -13.62
CA GLU A 241 -7.83 13.70 -12.96
C GLU A 241 -6.32 13.42 -13.05
N ILE A 242 -5.91 12.17 -12.83
CA ILE A 242 -4.50 11.76 -12.90
C ILE A 242 -3.91 12.06 -14.28
N GLY A 243 -4.63 11.72 -15.35
CA GLY A 243 -4.21 11.99 -16.73
C GLY A 243 -4.20 13.49 -17.05
N GLU A 244 -5.27 14.22 -16.69
CA GLU A 244 -5.44 15.63 -17.05
C GLU A 244 -4.53 16.59 -16.28
N ARG A 245 -4.37 16.38 -14.96
CA ARG A 245 -3.59 17.29 -14.10
C ARG A 245 -2.11 16.92 -14.04
N PHE A 246 -1.77 15.63 -14.09
CA PHE A 246 -0.41 15.16 -13.85
C PHE A 246 0.22 14.46 -15.07
N GLY A 247 -0.53 14.22 -16.14
CA GLY A 247 0.00 13.58 -17.35
C GLY A 247 0.45 12.13 -17.14
N ILE A 248 -0.10 11.44 -16.14
CA ILE A 248 0.27 10.06 -15.80
C ILE A 248 -0.77 9.11 -16.41
N TYR A 249 -0.30 8.09 -17.12
CA TYR A 249 -1.16 7.15 -17.85
C TYR A 249 -0.88 5.68 -17.54
N ASP A 250 0.17 5.38 -16.76
CA ASP A 250 0.41 4.06 -16.20
C ASP A 250 -0.01 4.07 -14.72
N ILE A 251 -0.88 3.14 -14.35
CA ILE A 251 -1.52 3.08 -13.03
C ILE A 251 -1.33 1.69 -12.42
N LEU A 252 -0.96 1.64 -11.15
CA LEU A 252 -1.07 0.42 -10.35
C LEU A 252 -2.28 0.51 -9.42
N PHE A 253 -3.28 -0.35 -9.61
CA PHE A 253 -4.30 -0.55 -8.59
C PHE A 253 -3.68 -1.27 -7.40
N PHE A 254 -3.57 -0.55 -6.29
CA PHE A 254 -2.88 -0.99 -5.07
C PHE A 254 -3.81 -1.68 -4.07
N ASP A 255 -5.00 -2.07 -4.53
CA ASP A 255 -5.95 -2.91 -3.80
C ASP A 255 -5.31 -4.23 -3.37
N GLU A 256 -5.73 -4.75 -2.21
CA GLU A 256 -5.36 -6.09 -1.75
C GLU A 256 -5.79 -7.18 -2.74
N LEU A 257 -7.00 -7.01 -3.28
CA LEU A 257 -7.57 -7.86 -4.32
C LEU A 257 -8.54 -7.04 -5.17
N PHE A 258 -8.06 -6.49 -6.28
CA PHE A 258 -8.86 -5.63 -7.17
C PHE A 258 -10.11 -6.35 -7.71
N THR A 259 -9.99 -7.65 -7.91
CA THR A 259 -10.99 -8.53 -8.56
C THR A 259 -11.91 -9.24 -7.56
N SER A 260 -11.96 -8.78 -6.30
CA SER A 260 -12.82 -9.37 -5.27
C SER A 260 -14.32 -9.23 -5.56
N ASN A 261 -14.69 -8.30 -6.44
CA ASN A 261 -16.06 -8.11 -6.91
C ASN A 261 -16.06 -7.98 -8.44
N ARG A 262 -16.52 -9.03 -9.12
CA ARG A 262 -16.59 -9.13 -10.58
C ARG A 262 -17.37 -7.97 -11.22
N GLN A 263 -18.60 -7.74 -10.77
CA GLN A 263 -19.48 -6.75 -11.39
C GLN A 263 -18.86 -5.35 -11.28
N ARG A 264 -18.30 -5.02 -10.12
CA ARG A 264 -17.62 -3.74 -9.92
C ARG A 264 -16.45 -3.54 -10.89
N VAL A 265 -15.64 -4.58 -11.14
CA VAL A 265 -14.54 -4.46 -12.10
C VAL A 265 -15.08 -4.23 -13.52
N LEU A 266 -16.17 -4.89 -13.90
CA LEU A 266 -16.85 -4.62 -15.17
C LEU A 266 -17.33 -3.16 -15.25
N ASP A 267 -17.95 -2.65 -14.19
CA ASP A 267 -18.46 -1.27 -14.14
C ASP A 267 -17.33 -0.24 -14.27
N ILE A 268 -16.19 -0.47 -13.60
CA ILE A 268 -14.99 0.37 -13.76
C ILE A 268 -14.47 0.32 -15.19
N CYS A 269 -14.35 -0.88 -15.76
CA CYS A 269 -13.86 -1.02 -17.13
C CYS A 269 -14.80 -0.36 -18.15
N GLU A 270 -16.11 -0.50 -17.96
CA GLU A 270 -17.10 0.14 -18.82
C GLU A 270 -17.02 1.66 -18.72
N GLU A 271 -16.87 2.20 -17.52
CA GLU A 271 -16.75 3.64 -17.30
C GLU A 271 -15.46 4.21 -17.91
N ILE A 272 -14.34 3.49 -17.82
CA ILE A 272 -13.08 3.84 -18.52
C ILE A 272 -13.29 3.90 -20.03
N ILE A 273 -13.93 2.86 -20.60
CA ILE A 273 -14.19 2.75 -22.04
C ILE A 273 -15.14 3.86 -22.51
N ARG A 274 -16.23 4.09 -21.76
CA ARG A 274 -17.26 5.09 -22.05
C ARG A 274 -16.67 6.51 -22.11
N ARG A 275 -15.74 6.83 -21.20
CA ARG A 275 -15.03 8.12 -21.21
C ARG A 275 -13.86 8.17 -22.19
N GLY A 276 -13.50 7.05 -22.81
CA GLY A 276 -12.40 6.97 -23.76
C GLY A 276 -11.02 7.18 -23.15
N LEU A 277 -10.84 6.96 -21.84
CA LEU A 277 -9.57 7.20 -21.16
C LEU A 277 -8.47 6.30 -21.74
N LYS A 278 -7.32 6.88 -22.07
CA LYS A 278 -6.18 6.18 -22.67
C LYS A 278 -5.13 5.80 -21.63
N ILE A 279 -5.56 5.04 -20.63
CA ILE A 279 -4.72 4.58 -19.53
C ILE A 279 -4.26 3.13 -19.73
N ARG A 280 -3.20 2.77 -19.02
CA ARG A 280 -2.71 1.40 -18.82
C ARG A 280 -2.71 1.13 -17.34
N TRP A 281 -3.15 -0.05 -16.94
CA TRP A 281 -3.18 -0.37 -15.54
C TRP A 281 -2.85 -1.81 -15.22
N HIS A 282 -2.33 -1.99 -14.01
CA HIS A 282 -1.99 -3.28 -13.41
C HIS A 282 -2.80 -3.49 -12.15
N CYS A 283 -3.06 -4.75 -11.81
CA CYS A 283 -3.72 -5.09 -10.56
C CYS A 283 -3.22 -6.41 -10.00
N ARG A 284 -3.52 -6.64 -8.72
CA ARG A 284 -3.39 -7.93 -8.07
C ARG A 284 -4.71 -8.68 -8.14
N SER A 285 -4.63 -9.98 -8.40
CA SER A 285 -5.79 -10.87 -8.48
C SER A 285 -5.48 -12.22 -7.85
N ARG A 286 -6.53 -12.93 -7.45
CA ARG A 286 -6.49 -14.39 -7.35
C ARG A 286 -6.86 -14.99 -8.71
N ALA A 287 -6.36 -16.18 -8.99
CA ALA A 287 -6.64 -16.86 -10.26
C ALA A 287 -8.00 -17.57 -10.28
N ASP A 288 -8.65 -17.77 -9.13
CA ASP A 288 -9.92 -18.49 -9.03
C ASP A 288 -11.17 -17.60 -9.21
N VAL A 289 -11.00 -16.28 -9.28
CA VAL A 289 -12.06 -15.26 -9.39
C VAL A 289 -12.16 -14.60 -10.78
N LEU A 290 -11.42 -15.10 -11.78
CA LEU A 290 -11.42 -14.58 -13.14
C LEU A 290 -12.18 -15.50 -14.10
N ASP A 291 -12.88 -14.88 -15.04
CA ASP A 291 -13.47 -15.52 -16.22
C ASP A 291 -13.12 -14.74 -17.49
N GLU A 292 -13.39 -15.36 -18.64
CA GLU A 292 -12.97 -14.84 -19.93
C GLU A 292 -13.65 -13.52 -20.30
N GLU A 293 -14.93 -13.33 -19.94
CA GLU A 293 -15.65 -12.08 -20.21
C GLU A 293 -15.00 -10.91 -19.44
N LEU A 294 -14.76 -11.13 -18.15
CA LEU A 294 -14.09 -10.15 -17.30
C LEU A 294 -12.72 -9.79 -17.85
N VAL A 295 -11.90 -10.78 -18.19
CA VAL A 295 -10.53 -10.57 -18.72
C VAL A 295 -10.55 -9.81 -20.04
N LYS A 296 -11.45 -10.14 -20.98
CA LYS A 296 -11.62 -9.40 -22.24
C LYS A 296 -11.99 -7.93 -21.99
N LYS A 297 -12.90 -7.69 -21.05
CA LYS A 297 -13.32 -6.32 -20.69
C LYS A 297 -12.16 -5.56 -20.03
N MET A 298 -11.43 -6.19 -19.11
CA MET A 298 -10.23 -5.62 -18.47
C MET A 298 -9.20 -5.23 -19.53
N LYS A 299 -8.90 -6.12 -20.48
CA LYS A 299 -7.97 -5.84 -21.59
C LYS A 299 -8.40 -4.61 -22.40
N LYS A 300 -9.68 -4.55 -22.79
CA LYS A 300 -10.23 -3.42 -23.56
C LYS A 300 -10.16 -2.09 -22.80
N ALA A 301 -10.30 -2.13 -21.47
CA ALA A 301 -10.17 -0.97 -20.59
C ALA A 301 -8.72 -0.61 -20.22
N GLY A 302 -7.71 -1.26 -20.82
CA GLY A 302 -6.31 -0.92 -20.61
C GLY A 302 -5.56 -1.77 -19.59
N CYS A 303 -6.14 -2.87 -19.10
CA CYS A 303 -5.39 -3.82 -18.28
C CYS A 303 -4.21 -4.38 -19.07
N ARG A 304 -3.00 -4.20 -18.51
CA ARG A 304 -1.76 -4.64 -19.13
C ARG A 304 -1.15 -5.83 -18.41
N LEU A 305 -1.27 -5.90 -17.09
CA LEU A 305 -0.63 -6.92 -16.27
C LEU A 305 -1.53 -7.31 -15.09
N ILE A 306 -1.62 -8.61 -14.82
CA ILE A 306 -2.24 -9.14 -13.60
C ILE A 306 -1.19 -9.91 -12.81
N GLN A 307 -1.00 -9.50 -11.55
CA GLN A 307 -0.17 -10.18 -10.57
C GLN A 307 -1.01 -11.19 -9.79
N PHE A 308 -0.59 -12.45 -9.80
CA PHE A 308 -1.23 -13.57 -9.11
C PHE A 308 -0.39 -14.02 -7.93
N GLY A 309 -0.92 -13.87 -6.72
CA GLY A 309 -0.37 -14.61 -5.59
C GLY A 309 -0.79 -16.08 -5.73
N ILE A 310 0.13 -16.96 -6.15
CA ILE A 310 -0.10 -18.41 -6.21
C ILE A 310 0.48 -19.06 -4.96
N GLU A 311 1.62 -18.57 -4.50
CA GLU A 311 2.39 -18.99 -3.32
C GLU A 311 3.03 -20.36 -3.43
N THR A 312 2.32 -21.39 -3.87
CA THR A 312 2.86 -22.75 -3.94
C THR A 312 2.20 -23.56 -5.05
N GLY A 313 3.00 -24.39 -5.72
CA GLY A 313 2.56 -25.37 -6.72
C GLY A 313 2.15 -26.71 -6.12
N ASN A 314 2.01 -26.79 -4.79
CA ASN A 314 1.59 -28.00 -4.10
C ASN A 314 0.18 -27.84 -3.49
N GLN A 315 -0.73 -28.75 -3.84
CA GLN A 315 -2.13 -28.68 -3.42
C GLN A 315 -2.34 -28.91 -1.92
N ARG A 316 -1.46 -29.66 -1.25
CA ARG A 316 -1.46 -29.83 0.21
C ARG A 316 -1.07 -28.52 0.89
N LEU A 317 0.02 -27.89 0.44
CA LEU A 317 0.49 -26.61 1.00
C LEU A 317 -0.52 -25.47 0.78
N GLN A 318 -1.26 -25.46 -0.33
CA GLN A 318 -2.40 -24.53 -0.53
C GLN A 318 -3.42 -24.58 0.62
N LYS A 319 -3.66 -25.77 1.20
CA LYS A 319 -4.54 -25.95 2.36
C LYS A 319 -3.88 -25.51 3.65
N VAL A 320 -2.59 -25.84 3.82
CA VAL A 320 -1.80 -25.43 5.00
C VAL A 320 -1.82 -23.92 5.17
N ILE A 321 -1.67 -23.16 4.08
CA ILE A 321 -1.66 -21.70 4.12
C ILE A 321 -3.07 -21.08 4.05
N ASN A 322 -4.12 -21.91 4.02
CA ASN A 322 -5.52 -21.52 3.87
C ASN A 322 -5.84 -20.66 2.64
N LYS A 323 -5.03 -20.77 1.57
CA LYS A 323 -5.27 -20.06 0.32
C LYS A 323 -6.16 -20.86 -0.62
N ASN A 324 -6.08 -22.19 -0.53
CA ASN A 324 -7.02 -23.15 -1.12
C ASN A 324 -7.26 -22.98 -2.63
N LEU A 325 -6.25 -22.56 -3.40
CA LEU A 325 -6.38 -22.52 -4.86
C LEU A 325 -6.42 -23.95 -5.42
N ASN A 326 -7.27 -24.17 -6.42
CA ASN A 326 -7.19 -25.34 -7.29
C ASN A 326 -6.14 -25.06 -8.36
N LEU A 327 -5.02 -25.77 -8.31
CA LEU A 327 -3.87 -25.50 -9.18
C LEU A 327 -4.16 -25.78 -10.66
N GLU A 328 -5.00 -26.75 -11.00
CA GLU A 328 -5.36 -26.97 -12.39
C GLU A 328 -6.23 -25.81 -12.93
N LYS A 329 -7.15 -25.29 -12.12
CA LYS A 329 -7.90 -24.08 -12.47
C LYS A 329 -6.98 -22.87 -12.61
N VAL A 330 -5.98 -22.73 -11.73
CA VAL A 330 -4.97 -21.65 -11.80
C VAL A 330 -4.24 -21.70 -13.14
N ARG A 331 -3.79 -22.88 -13.58
CA ARG A 331 -3.13 -23.08 -14.88
C ARG A 331 -4.02 -22.62 -16.04
N GLN A 332 -5.29 -23.01 -16.03
CA GLN A 332 -6.25 -22.63 -17.05
C GLN A 332 -6.50 -21.12 -17.07
N THR A 333 -6.70 -20.50 -15.91
CA THR A 333 -6.90 -19.05 -15.80
C THR A 333 -5.69 -18.27 -16.31
N ILE A 334 -4.47 -18.65 -15.90
CA ILE A 334 -3.25 -17.95 -16.33
C ILE A 334 -3.09 -18.05 -17.84
N LYS A 335 -3.34 -19.22 -18.42
CA LYS A 335 -3.33 -19.38 -19.88
C LYS A 335 -4.38 -18.47 -20.55
N MET A 336 -5.61 -18.45 -20.04
CA MET A 336 -6.69 -17.60 -20.57
C MET A 336 -6.34 -16.10 -20.51
N VAL A 337 -5.71 -15.64 -19.44
CA VAL A 337 -5.25 -14.25 -19.29
C VAL A 337 -4.15 -13.92 -20.30
N TYR A 338 -3.16 -14.82 -20.42
CA TYR A 338 -2.06 -14.70 -21.38
C TYR A 338 -2.57 -14.67 -22.84
N ASP A 339 -3.47 -15.59 -23.20
CA ASP A 339 -4.03 -15.68 -24.56
C ASP A 339 -4.85 -14.43 -24.94
N ASN A 340 -5.42 -13.71 -23.95
CA ASN A 340 -6.08 -12.41 -24.15
C ASN A 340 -5.11 -11.22 -24.20
N GLY A 341 -3.80 -11.48 -24.23
CA GLY A 341 -2.73 -10.49 -24.39
C GLY A 341 -2.51 -9.61 -23.15
N ILE A 342 -2.84 -10.10 -21.96
CA ILE A 342 -2.48 -9.46 -20.69
C ILE A 342 -1.24 -10.18 -20.13
N TYR A 343 -0.24 -9.40 -19.72
CA TYR A 343 0.96 -9.96 -19.09
C TYR A 343 0.61 -10.64 -17.76
N THR A 344 1.21 -11.79 -17.52
CA THR A 344 0.98 -12.60 -16.32
C THR A 344 2.21 -12.55 -15.42
N TYR A 345 1.99 -12.12 -14.19
CA TYR A 345 3.00 -12.13 -13.13
C TYR A 345 2.54 -13.11 -12.07
N ALA A 346 3.42 -13.97 -11.52
CA ALA A 346 3.09 -14.77 -10.33
C ALA A 346 4.08 -14.63 -9.18
N ASP A 347 3.55 -14.60 -7.95
CA ASP A 347 4.31 -14.74 -6.71
C ASP A 347 4.24 -16.18 -6.20
N PHE A 348 5.39 -16.69 -5.79
CA PHE A 348 5.58 -17.96 -5.08
C PHE A 348 6.37 -17.72 -3.79
N MET A 349 6.21 -18.61 -2.82
CA MET A 349 6.93 -18.59 -1.56
C MET A 349 7.55 -19.96 -1.30
N PHE A 350 8.75 -19.95 -0.74
CA PHE A 350 9.43 -21.13 -0.22
C PHE A 350 9.61 -21.04 1.30
N GLY A 351 9.81 -22.19 1.93
CA GLY A 351 9.94 -22.30 3.38
C GLY A 351 8.61 -22.23 4.11
N LEU A 352 7.51 -22.61 3.45
CA LEU A 352 6.20 -22.67 4.09
C LEU A 352 6.20 -23.66 5.27
N PRO A 353 5.36 -23.47 6.30
CA PRO A 353 5.25 -24.44 7.38
C PRO A 353 4.98 -25.84 6.83
N THR A 354 5.78 -26.82 7.27
CA THR A 354 5.73 -28.24 6.82
C THR A 354 6.15 -28.52 5.38
N GLU A 355 6.67 -27.55 4.63
CA GLU A 355 7.17 -27.75 3.27
C GLU A 355 8.41 -28.65 3.24
N THR A 356 8.40 -29.65 2.37
CA THR A 356 9.58 -30.48 2.10
C THR A 356 10.38 -29.96 0.91
N GLU A 357 11.63 -30.41 0.77
CA GLU A 357 12.43 -30.10 -0.44
C GLU A 357 11.78 -30.61 -1.72
N GLU A 358 11.11 -31.76 -1.66
CA GLU A 358 10.38 -32.30 -2.81
C GLU A 358 9.26 -31.34 -3.22
N GLU A 359 8.48 -30.83 -2.25
CA GLU A 359 7.38 -29.89 -2.53
C GLU A 359 7.88 -28.53 -3.01
N THR A 360 9.05 -28.10 -2.54
CA THR A 360 9.76 -26.92 -3.09
C THR A 360 10.07 -27.13 -4.58
N ARG A 361 10.61 -28.30 -4.96
CA ARG A 361 10.86 -28.64 -6.38
C ARG A 361 9.57 -28.72 -7.18
N ASN A 362 8.51 -29.31 -6.63
CA ASN A 362 7.18 -29.34 -7.27
C ASN A 362 6.65 -27.92 -7.54
N THR A 363 6.84 -26.99 -6.60
CA THR A 363 6.46 -25.58 -6.78
C THR A 363 7.23 -24.92 -7.93
N LEU A 364 8.54 -25.18 -8.02
CA LEU A 364 9.36 -24.65 -9.10
C LEU A 364 8.93 -25.21 -10.48
N GLU A 365 8.72 -26.52 -10.59
CA GLU A 365 8.27 -27.14 -11.84
C GLU A 365 6.86 -26.69 -12.23
N TYR A 366 5.97 -26.54 -11.24
CA TYR A 366 4.66 -25.96 -11.47
C TYR A 366 4.77 -24.53 -12.00
N ALA A 367 5.59 -23.66 -11.39
CA ALA A 367 5.81 -22.30 -11.88
C ALA A 367 6.31 -22.27 -13.34
N LYS A 368 7.32 -23.09 -13.68
CA LYS A 368 7.85 -23.21 -15.05
C LYS A 368 6.81 -23.67 -16.07
N SER A 369 5.85 -24.48 -15.62
CA SER A 369 4.80 -25.02 -16.49
C SER A 369 3.68 -24.01 -16.81
N LEU A 370 3.65 -22.85 -16.17
CA LEU A 370 2.66 -21.81 -16.39
C LEU A 370 3.09 -20.83 -17.49
N LYS A 371 2.11 -20.23 -18.17
CA LYS A 371 2.34 -19.13 -19.12
C LYS A 371 2.54 -17.82 -18.37
N LEU A 372 3.71 -17.64 -17.78
CA LEU A 372 4.11 -16.47 -16.99
C LEU A 372 5.12 -15.60 -17.75
N ASP A 373 4.92 -14.30 -17.73
CA ASP A 373 5.89 -13.31 -18.21
C ASP A 373 6.87 -12.88 -17.10
N TYR A 374 6.38 -12.85 -15.86
CA TYR A 374 7.17 -12.52 -14.67
C TYR A 374 6.91 -13.53 -13.56
N VAL A 375 7.94 -13.84 -12.78
CA VAL A 375 7.84 -14.69 -11.61
C VAL A 375 8.73 -14.16 -10.50
N VAL A 376 8.22 -14.14 -9.27
CA VAL A 376 8.98 -13.83 -8.07
C VAL A 376 8.85 -14.98 -7.08
N PHE A 377 9.99 -15.36 -6.51
CA PHE A 377 10.09 -16.34 -5.43
C PHE A 377 10.54 -15.62 -4.16
N GLY A 378 9.67 -15.58 -3.16
CA GLY A 378 9.98 -15.07 -1.82
C GLY A 378 10.30 -16.21 -0.85
N MET A 379 10.97 -15.86 0.24
CA MET A 379 11.06 -16.72 1.42
C MET A 379 9.93 -16.36 2.39
N PHE A 380 9.24 -17.36 2.92
CA PHE A 380 8.25 -17.17 3.97
C PHE A 380 8.92 -16.67 5.25
N HIS A 381 8.33 -15.66 5.88
CA HIS A 381 8.74 -15.13 7.17
C HIS A 381 7.52 -15.24 8.11
N PRO A 382 7.61 -16.04 9.19
CA PRO A 382 6.49 -16.29 10.10
C PRO A 382 6.10 -15.08 10.96
#